data_AF-A0A1F8UC20-F1
#
_entry.id   AF-A0A1F8UC20-F1
#
_cell.length_a   1.000
_cell.length_b   1.000
_cell.length_c   1.000
_cell.angle_alpha   90.00
_cell.angle_beta   90.00
_cell.angle_gamma   90.00
#
_symmetry.space_group_name_H-M   'P 1'
#
loop_
_entity.id
_entity.type
_entity.pdbx_description
1 polymer ?
#
loop_
_entity_poly.entity_id
_entity_poly.type
_entity_poly.pdbx_seq_one_letter_code
_entity_poly.pdbx_strand_id
1 'polypeptide(L)'
;MTDRPTDQYYIEKICEVSGTCYYEDNMRLVLEKVIEELFYSQHQEVICNLRPYHISRAVFKFREAKGKTYVRNTKQYFKACILSAIKEMELDNLEPVVYEGED
;
A
#
# COMPACT_ATOMS: atom_id res chain seq x y z
N MET A 1 11.12 2.52 16.75
CA MET A 1 11.41 3.86 16.23
C MET A 1 12.91 4.05 16.26
N THR A 2 13.51 4.06 15.08
CA THR A 2 14.91 4.42 14.87
C THR A 2 15.06 5.94 14.89
N ASP A 3 16.28 6.46 14.76
CA ASP A 3 16.51 7.89 14.59
C ASP A 3 15.95 8.40 13.23
N ARG A 4 15.62 9.69 13.15
CA ARG A 4 15.00 10.31 11.95
C ARG A 4 15.76 10.03 10.63
N PRO A 5 17.11 10.09 10.57
CA PRO A 5 17.86 9.71 9.38
C PRO A 5 17.58 8.28 8.91
N THR A 6 17.53 7.34 9.84
CA THR A 6 17.26 5.94 9.55
C THR A 6 15.82 5.74 9.03
N ASP A 7 14.84 6.42 9.62
CA ASP A 7 13.44 6.37 9.15
C ASP A 7 13.31 6.93 7.72
N GLN A 8 13.98 8.04 7.43
CA GLN A 8 14.00 8.64 6.10
C GLN A 8 14.58 7.69 5.05
N TYR A 9 15.68 7.00 5.37
CA TYR A 9 16.27 5.99 4.49
C TYR A 9 15.27 4.87 4.15
N TYR A 10 14.52 4.37 5.12
CA TYR A 10 13.52 3.33 4.87
C TYR A 10 12.36 3.81 4.02
N ILE A 11 11.85 5.02 4.26
CA ILE A 11 10.78 5.62 3.46
C ILE A 11 11.23 5.77 2.00
N GLU A 12 12.45 6.29 1.77
CA GLU A 12 13.03 6.41 0.44
C GLU A 12 13.16 5.05 -0.26
N LYS A 13 13.57 4.01 0.47
CA LYS A 13 13.64 2.65 -0.06
C LYS A 13 12.27 2.08 -0.43
N ILE A 14 11.23 2.35 0.36
CA ILE A 14 9.86 1.94 0.03
C ILE A 14 9.40 2.65 -1.24
N CYS A 15 9.65 3.95 -1.37
CA CYS A 15 9.32 4.73 -2.57
C CYS A 15 10.04 4.18 -3.82
N GLU A 16 11.34 3.89 -3.71
CA GLU A 16 12.14 3.29 -4.78
C GLU A 16 11.58 1.93 -5.22
N VAL A 17 11.39 1.00 -4.27
CA VAL A 17 10.96 -0.38 -4.56
C VAL A 17 9.51 -0.43 -5.04
N SER A 18 8.64 0.45 -4.55
CA SER A 18 7.26 0.56 -5.03
C SER A 18 7.14 1.28 -6.37
N GLY A 19 8.23 1.84 -6.91
CA GLY A 19 8.25 2.47 -8.22
C GLY A 19 7.42 3.75 -8.27
N THR A 20 7.35 4.52 -7.17
CA THR A 20 6.59 5.78 -7.14
C THR A 20 7.10 6.79 -8.18
N CYS A 21 8.37 6.70 -8.57
CA CYS A 21 9.01 7.53 -9.58
C CYS A 21 8.42 7.38 -10.99
N TYR A 22 7.69 6.29 -11.28
CA TYR A 22 7.04 6.09 -12.58
C TYR A 22 5.70 6.83 -12.73
N TYR A 23 5.20 7.45 -11.66
CA TYR A 23 3.96 8.22 -11.69
C TYR A 23 4.25 9.71 -11.91
N GLU A 24 3.29 10.42 -12.51
CA GLU A 24 3.34 11.88 -12.69
C GLU A 24 3.54 12.60 -11.35
N ASP A 25 4.25 13.75 -11.37
CA ASP A 25 4.67 14.48 -10.17
C ASP A 25 3.56 14.67 -9.12
N ASN A 26 2.36 15.06 -9.57
CA ASN A 26 1.22 15.25 -8.66
C ASN A 26 0.82 13.96 -7.92
N MET A 27 0.82 12.83 -8.64
CA MET A 27 0.49 11.53 -8.07
C MET A 27 1.63 10.97 -7.23
N ARG A 28 2.87 11.16 -7.69
CA ARG A 28 4.08 10.80 -6.96
C ARG A 28 4.12 11.47 -5.60
N LEU A 29 3.92 12.79 -5.53
CA LEU A 29 3.91 13.53 -4.26
C LEU A 29 2.84 13.02 -3.29
N VAL A 30 1.66 12.66 -3.81
CA VAL A 30 0.59 12.07 -2.99
C VAL A 30 1.00 10.68 -2.48
N LEU A 31 1.64 9.86 -3.31
CA LEU A 31 2.11 8.53 -2.93
C LEU A 31 3.20 8.59 -1.86
N GLU A 32 4.22 9.42 -2.07
CA GLU A 32 5.33 9.59 -1.12
C GLU A 32 4.80 10.04 0.25
N LYS A 33 3.89 11.02 0.27
CA LYS A 33 3.24 11.48 1.51
C LYS A 33 2.38 10.41 2.17
N VAL A 34 1.69 9.59 1.38
CA VAL A 34 0.89 8.48 1.91
C VAL A 34 1.78 7.38 2.49
N ILE A 35 2.90 7.06 1.84
CA ILE A 35 3.88 6.09 2.34
C ILE A 35 4.47 6.58 3.66
N GLU A 36 4.90 7.83 3.73
CA GLU A 36 5.40 8.47 4.95
C GLU A 36 4.35 8.39 6.09
N GLU A 37 3.11 8.82 5.80
CA GLU A 37 2.03 8.81 6.80
C GLU A 37 1.67 7.38 7.25
N LEU A 38 1.85 6.35 6.41
CA LEU A 38 1.62 4.95 6.76
C LEU A 38 2.80 4.34 7.52
N PHE A 39 4.04 4.73 7.18
CA PHE A 39 5.26 4.29 7.85
C PHE A 39 5.30 4.72 9.32
N TYR A 40 4.88 5.95 9.61
CA TYR A 40 4.78 6.45 10.99
C TYR A 40 3.49 6.02 11.72
N SER A 41 2.69 5.12 11.14
CA SER A 41 1.45 4.62 11.74
C SER A 41 1.60 3.20 12.26
N GLN A 42 0.54 2.66 12.86
CA GLN A 42 0.42 1.24 13.21
C GLN A 42 0.53 0.27 12.01
N HIS A 43 0.63 0.77 10.79
CA HIS A 43 0.76 -0.01 9.56
C HIS A 43 2.19 -0.07 9.01
N GLN A 44 3.19 0.33 9.81
CA GLN A 44 4.60 0.35 9.41
C GLN A 44 5.05 -0.98 8.77
N GLU A 45 4.73 -2.11 9.39
CA GLU A 45 5.14 -3.43 8.89
C GLU A 45 4.49 -3.77 7.54
N VAL A 46 3.22 -3.39 7.36
CA VAL A 46 2.48 -3.64 6.11
C VAL A 46 3.06 -2.81 4.97
N ILE A 47 3.36 -1.53 5.20
CA ILE A 47 3.83 -0.65 4.13
C ILE A 47 5.23 -1.03 3.62
N CYS A 48 6.05 -1.73 4.42
CA CYS A 48 7.33 -2.27 3.99
C CYS A 48 7.21 -3.29 2.83
N ASN A 49 6.04 -3.93 2.69
CA ASN A 49 5.76 -4.88 1.61
C ASN A 49 5.20 -4.21 0.34
N LEU A 50 5.14 -2.88 0.30
CA LEU A 50 4.65 -2.16 -0.89
C LEU A 50 5.51 -2.48 -2.12
N ARG A 51 4.81 -2.67 -3.26
CA ARG A 51 5.36 -3.02 -4.57
C ARG A 51 4.56 -2.30 -5.66
N PRO A 52 5.07 -2.14 -6.89
CA PRO A 52 4.39 -1.35 -7.92
C PRO A 52 2.99 -1.86 -8.27
N TYR A 53 2.79 -3.18 -8.26
CA TYR A 53 1.49 -3.78 -8.56
C TYR A 53 0.44 -3.46 -7.47
N HIS A 54 0.85 -3.30 -6.20
CA HIS A 54 -0.03 -2.90 -5.11
C HIS A 54 -0.60 -1.49 -5.35
N ILE A 55 0.23 -0.56 -5.84
CA ILE A 55 -0.21 0.80 -6.18
C ILE A 55 -1.22 0.76 -7.32
N SER A 56 -0.94 -0.02 -8.37
CA SER A 56 -1.85 -0.19 -9.51
C SER A 56 -3.22 -0.75 -9.07
N ARG A 57 -3.22 -1.76 -8.19
CA ARG A 57 -4.43 -2.34 -7.58
C ARG A 57 -5.17 -1.32 -6.71
N ALA A 58 -4.46 -0.55 -5.90
CA ALA A 58 -5.06 0.48 -5.04
C ALA A 58 -5.73 1.59 -5.86
N VAL A 59 -5.09 2.03 -6.94
CA VAL A 59 -5.63 3.03 -7.87
C VAL A 59 -6.89 2.51 -8.56
N PHE A 60 -6.88 1.25 -9.02
CA PHE A 60 -8.05 0.61 -9.61
C PHE A 60 -9.24 0.62 -8.64
N LYS A 61 -9.05 0.15 -7.41
CA LYS A 61 -10.10 0.14 -6.36
C LYS A 61 -10.61 1.53 -6.03
N PHE A 62 -9.70 2.50 -5.91
CA PHE A 62 -10.06 3.88 -5.64
C PHE A 62 -10.95 4.47 -6.75
N ARG A 63 -10.60 4.22 -8.02
CA ARG A 63 -11.38 4.66 -9.17
C ARG A 63 -12.75 3.97 -9.22
N GLU A 64 -12.79 2.66 -8.97
CA GLU A 64 -14.03 1.90 -8.92
C GLU A 64 -14.99 2.45 -7.84
N ALA A 65 -14.47 2.71 -6.64
CA ALA A 65 -15.25 3.28 -5.54
C ALA A 65 -15.80 4.67 -5.88
N LYS A 66 -14.98 5.55 -6.45
CA LYS A 66 -15.42 6.88 -6.90
C LYS A 66 -16.46 6.83 -8.02
N GLY A 67 -16.45 5.79 -8.85
CA GLY A 67 -17.46 5.58 -9.89
C GLY A 67 -18.83 5.16 -9.33
N LYS A 68 -18.85 4.52 -8.15
CA LYS A 68 -20.08 4.00 -7.52
C LYS A 68 -20.65 4.93 -6.46
N THR A 69 -19.82 5.68 -5.74
CA THR A 69 -20.25 6.51 -4.61
C THR A 69 -19.34 7.71 -4.38
N TYR A 70 -19.87 8.71 -3.68
CA TYR A 70 -19.10 9.86 -3.26
C TYR A 70 -18.16 9.52 -2.09
N VAL A 71 -16.86 9.64 -2.30
CA VAL A 71 -15.84 9.39 -1.28
C VAL A 71 -15.51 10.69 -0.54
N ARG A 72 -15.99 10.84 0.70
CA ARG A 72 -15.80 12.07 1.52
C ARG A 72 -14.35 12.30 1.94
N ASN A 73 -13.63 11.26 2.36
CA ASN A 73 -12.25 11.37 2.84
C ASN A 73 -11.31 10.63 1.88
N THR A 74 -11.05 11.28 0.73
CA THR A 74 -10.33 10.68 -0.39
C THR A 74 -8.93 10.18 -0.01
N LYS A 75 -8.17 10.93 0.79
CA LYS A 75 -6.82 10.51 1.23
C LYS A 75 -6.87 9.28 2.14
N GLN A 76 -7.73 9.27 3.16
CA GLN A 76 -7.84 8.10 4.05
C GLN A 76 -8.38 6.88 3.32
N TYR A 77 -9.30 7.08 2.39
CA TYR A 77 -9.80 6.01 1.55
C TYR A 77 -8.70 5.44 0.64
N PHE A 78 -7.86 6.30 0.04
CA PHE A 78 -6.73 5.85 -0.78
C PHE A 78 -5.68 5.08 0.03
N LYS A 79 -5.39 5.50 1.27
CA LYS A 79 -4.57 4.73 2.22
C LYS A 79 -5.15 3.34 2.46
N ALA A 80 -6.45 3.26 2.72
CA ALA A 80 -7.14 1.98 2.91
C ALA A 80 -7.02 1.10 1.65
N CYS A 81 -7.12 1.67 0.44
CA CYS A 81 -6.90 0.95 -0.80
C CYS A 81 -5.48 0.38 -0.90
N ILE A 82 -4.44 1.13 -0.51
CA ILE A 82 -3.05 0.64 -0.49
C ILE A 82 -2.89 -0.52 0.49
N LEU A 83 -3.36 -0.35 1.73
CA LEU A 83 -3.25 -1.39 2.76
C LEU A 83 -4.01 -2.66 2.36
N SER A 84 -5.21 -2.52 1.80
CA SER A 84 -6.00 -3.63 1.29
C SER A 84 -5.32 -4.32 0.11
N ALA A 85 -4.70 -3.56 -0.81
CA ALA A 85 -3.97 -4.14 -1.93
C ALA A 85 -2.76 -4.98 -1.48
N ILE A 86 -2.03 -4.53 -0.46
CA ILE A 86 -0.89 -5.29 0.11
C ILE A 86 -1.39 -6.59 0.75
N LYS A 87 -2.40 -6.49 1.63
CA LYS A 87 -2.90 -7.65 2.41
C LYS A 87 -3.56 -8.72 1.55
N GLU A 88 -4.35 -8.32 0.55
CA GLU A 88 -5.01 -9.30 -0.33
C GLU A 88 -3.99 -10.15 -1.08
N MET A 89 -2.88 -9.55 -1.52
CA MET A 89 -1.88 -10.30 -2.26
C MET A 89 -0.94 -11.13 -1.38
N GLU A 90 -0.76 -10.74 -0.11
CA GLU A 90 -0.15 -11.65 0.87
C GLU A 90 -1.01 -12.90 1.08
N LEU A 91 -2.33 -12.75 1.12
CA LEU A 91 -3.27 -13.88 1.23
C LEU A 91 -3.30 -14.73 -0.05
N ASP A 92 -3.23 -14.12 -1.23
CA ASP A 92 -3.19 -14.85 -2.51
C ASP A 92 -1.92 -15.71 -2.67
N ASN A 93 -0.85 -15.42 -1.92
CA ASN A 93 0.40 -16.17 -1.92
C ASN A 93 0.42 -17.30 -0.86
N LEU A 94 -0.59 -17.42 -0.01
CA LEU A 94 -0.73 -18.56 0.89
C LEU A 94 -1.35 -19.72 0.09
N GLU A 95 -0.61 -20.81 -0.06
CA GLU A 95 -1.17 -22.03 -0.68
C GLU A 95 -2.45 -22.46 0.05
N PRO A 96 -3.45 -22.98 -0.68
CA PRO A 96 -4.65 -23.52 -0.04
C PRO A 96 -4.23 -24.60 0.96
N VAL A 97 -4.63 -24.46 2.22
CA VAL A 97 -4.48 -25.52 3.21
C VAL A 97 -5.33 -26.69 2.75
N VAL A 98 -4.69 -27.71 2.17
CA VAL A 98 -5.34 -28.98 1.88
C VAL A 98 -5.52 -29.67 3.23
N TYR A 99 -6.75 -29.66 3.75
CA TYR A 99 -7.11 -30.58 4.83
C TYR A 99 -7.17 -31.97 4.22
N GLU A 100 -6.09 -32.74 4.32
CA GLU A 100 -6.19 -34.18 4.16
C GLU A 100 -7.07 -34.69 5.30
N GLY A 101 -8.29 -35.08 4.96
CA GLY A 101 -9.15 -35.83 5.87
C GLY A 101 -8.48 -37.17 6.14
N GLU A 102 -7.99 -37.36 7.35
CA GLU A 102 -7.70 -38.70 7.87
C GLU A 102 -9.04 -39.38 8.15
N ASP A 103 -9.41 -40.33 7.29
CA ASP A 103 -10.43 -41.36 7.55
C ASP A 103 -9.91 -42.41 8.54
#